data_AF-A0A0B7G256-F1
#
_entry.id   AF-A0A0B7G256-F1
#
_cell.length_a   1.000
_cell.length_b   1.000
_cell.length_c   1.000
_cell.angle_alpha   90.00
_cell.angle_beta   90.00
_cell.angle_gamma   90.00
#
_symmetry.space_group_name_H-M   'P 1'
#
loop_
_entity.id
_entity.type
_entity.pdbx_description
1 polymer ?
#
loop_
_entity_poly.entity_id
_entity_poly.type
_entity_poly.pdbx_seq_one_letter_code
_entity_poly.pdbx_strand_id
1 'polypeptide(L)'
;MYTLSKWLPVSALLYAASAKPLDCAGLFDSSKTLIKGLNPFVSEIHPANVTFVPVGNVAYPNPVPDLPEFCRFGAEYNTSTTSKFRFEVWLPNSGSWNGRFAFVGNGGDAGGVNNADMAIPMSKYGFAVASTDTGHTGNGGDGTFAISNPESQIDFGHRAVHMSTVFAKIVTNAYYGKKAEYNYWIGCSSGGKQGVKSAQMYPEDFDGVIAGAPAQWWPHLNGFTVHVNLLNANATTPGAVIPTSFFTALNQEVVAQCDKLDGVADGIITNPRKCKPDLTRVACGSTNSSPFVNASNCLSDSQLVTLKAIYTNWTSSNGEFLFPTLEPGSEFGWLQTVNGLPYGPAPDFFSYQVLNKTSVQTLQINETELQRLTAIGDATDPGQTNAINPNLRPFFKRGGKLLQYHGFADPLIPSGSSLWYYEHVRTFFKNEDLKDNIPT
;
A
#
# COMPACT_ATOMS: atom_id res chain seq x y z
N MET A 1 -10.05 22.32 19.25
CA MET A 1 -8.82 22.81 19.92
C MET A 1 -8.11 21.61 20.52
N TYR A 2 -7.27 20.93 19.73
CA TYR A 2 -6.45 19.82 20.21
C TYR A 2 -5.00 20.29 20.24
N THR A 3 -4.41 20.18 21.42
CA THR A 3 -3.02 20.52 21.73
C THR A 3 -2.09 19.74 20.83
N LEU A 4 -1.30 20.47 20.02
CA LEU A 4 -0.10 19.96 19.36
C LEU A 4 0.73 19.17 20.39
N SER A 5 0.73 17.85 20.28
CA SER A 5 1.70 17.02 20.98
C SER A 5 3.07 17.44 20.47
N LYS A 6 3.90 17.87 21.41
CA LYS A 6 5.31 18.22 21.20
C LYS A 6 6.04 16.96 20.75
N TRP A 7 6.01 16.67 19.46
CA TRP A 7 7.09 15.92 18.84
C TRP A 7 8.34 16.75 19.05
N LEU A 8 9.37 16.13 19.64
CA LEU A 8 10.69 16.73 19.69
C LEU A 8 10.98 17.27 18.29
N PRO A 9 11.25 18.58 18.13
CA PRO A 9 11.95 18.98 16.92
C PRO A 9 13.23 18.16 17.01
N VAL A 10 13.46 17.28 16.03
CA VAL A 10 14.81 16.81 15.78
C VAL A 10 15.53 18.05 15.28
N SER A 11 15.89 18.91 16.23
CA SER A 11 16.72 20.08 16.06
C SER A 11 17.92 19.59 15.28
N ALA A 12 18.16 20.24 14.15
CA ALA A 12 19.28 19.99 13.26
C ALA A 12 20.48 19.49 14.07
N LEU A 13 20.71 18.17 14.04
CA LEU A 13 21.96 17.60 14.50
C LEU A 13 23.01 18.26 13.61
N LEU A 14 23.77 19.17 14.21
CA LEU A 14 24.96 19.76 13.61
C LEU A 14 25.90 18.59 13.32
N TYR A 15 25.82 18.05 12.10
CA TYR A 15 26.71 17.00 11.64
C TYR A 15 28.09 17.61 11.46
N ALA A 16 29.01 17.24 12.35
CA ALA A 16 30.43 17.49 12.17
C ALA A 16 30.89 16.90 10.84
N ALA A 17 31.65 17.70 10.09
CA ALA A 17 32.25 17.31 8.84
C ALA A 17 33.29 16.18 9.01
N SER A 18 33.31 15.27 8.03
CA SER A 18 34.38 14.32 7.71
C SER A 18 34.74 13.29 8.79
N ALA A 19 33.81 12.40 9.16
CA ALA A 19 34.21 11.07 9.60
C ALA A 19 34.67 10.25 8.37
N LYS A 20 35.76 9.49 8.50
CA LYS A 20 36.17 8.53 7.46
C LYS A 20 35.00 7.56 7.18
N PRO A 21 34.74 7.17 5.91
CA PRO A 21 33.79 6.12 5.59
C PRO A 21 34.03 4.88 6.46
N LEU A 22 32.96 4.31 7.00
CA LEU A 22 33.02 3.07 7.77
C LEU A 22 33.00 1.86 6.83
N ASP A 23 33.70 0.80 7.20
CA ASP A 23 33.48 -0.50 6.57
C ASP A 23 32.19 -1.13 7.10
N CYS A 24 31.77 -2.25 6.48
CA CYS A 24 30.50 -2.86 6.83
C CYS A 24 30.46 -3.35 8.28
N ALA A 25 31.55 -3.93 8.79
CA ALA A 25 31.62 -4.39 10.17
C ALA A 25 31.55 -3.21 11.16
N GLY A 26 32.22 -2.09 10.85
CA GLY A 26 32.29 -0.90 11.69
C GLY A 26 30.96 -0.19 11.88
N LEU A 27 29.97 -0.41 11.00
CA LEU A 27 28.61 0.10 11.18
C LEU A 27 27.95 -0.46 12.43
N PHE A 28 28.22 -1.72 12.83
CA PHE A 28 27.51 -2.39 13.92
C PHE A 28 27.65 -1.64 15.25
N ASP A 29 28.87 -1.24 15.63
CA ASP A 29 29.07 -0.51 16.89
C ASP A 29 28.87 0.99 16.72
N SER A 30 29.29 1.55 15.59
CA SER A 30 29.15 2.98 15.32
C SER A 30 27.68 3.42 15.30
N SER A 31 26.77 2.60 14.76
CA SER A 31 25.35 2.94 14.67
C SER A 31 24.70 3.15 16.05
N LYS A 32 25.16 2.45 17.09
CA LYS A 32 24.67 2.60 18.48
C LYS A 32 25.00 3.98 19.05
N THR A 33 26.15 4.53 18.67
CA THR A 33 26.58 5.88 19.06
C THR A 33 25.90 6.95 18.21
N LEU A 34 25.74 6.70 16.91
CA LEU A 34 25.11 7.63 15.97
C LEU A 34 23.61 7.78 16.22
N ILE A 35 22.93 6.70 16.63
CA ILE A 35 21.49 6.65 16.85
C ILE A 35 21.26 6.07 18.24
N LYS A 36 21.02 6.97 19.20
CA LYS A 36 20.79 6.59 20.59
C LYS A 36 19.59 5.64 20.71
N GLY A 37 19.79 4.48 21.31
CA GLY A 37 18.75 3.46 21.53
C GLY A 37 18.58 2.46 20.38
N LEU A 38 19.39 2.57 19.32
CA LEU A 38 19.40 1.60 18.23
C LEU A 38 20.06 0.29 18.67
N ASN A 39 19.42 -0.83 18.33
CA ASN A 39 19.91 -2.18 18.61
C ASN A 39 20.21 -2.90 17.28
N PRO A 40 21.43 -2.76 16.72
CA PRO A 40 21.80 -3.47 15.50
C PRO A 40 21.91 -4.97 15.78
N PHE A 41 21.42 -5.78 14.84
CA PHE A 41 21.43 -7.24 14.90
C PHE A 41 22.24 -7.88 13.77
N VAL A 42 22.56 -7.15 12.70
CA VAL A 42 23.43 -7.61 11.62
C VAL A 42 24.19 -6.44 10.99
N SER A 43 25.45 -6.67 10.65
CA SER A 43 26.28 -5.76 9.85
C SER A 43 27.40 -6.55 9.19
N GLU A 44 27.13 -7.09 8.01
CA GLU A 44 28.05 -8.01 7.33
C GLU A 44 28.00 -7.85 5.81
N ILE A 45 29.08 -8.27 5.15
CA ILE A 45 29.11 -8.33 3.69
C ILE A 45 28.27 -9.53 3.25
N HIS A 46 27.23 -9.27 2.45
CA HIS A 46 26.54 -10.31 1.69
C HIS A 46 27.31 -10.55 0.39
N PRO A 47 27.87 -11.75 0.17
CA PRO A 47 28.72 -12.01 -1.00
C PRO A 47 27.93 -11.99 -2.32
N ALA A 48 28.61 -11.64 -3.41
CA ALA A 48 28.03 -11.69 -4.74
C ALA A 48 27.59 -13.11 -5.13
N ASN A 49 26.50 -13.22 -5.89
CA ASN A 49 25.92 -14.47 -6.39
C ASN A 49 25.49 -15.47 -5.30
N VAL A 50 25.34 -15.01 -4.06
CA VAL A 50 24.75 -15.79 -2.98
C VAL A 50 23.27 -15.41 -2.85
N THR A 51 22.40 -16.40 -2.88
CA THR A 51 20.96 -16.20 -2.64
C THR A 51 20.73 -15.74 -1.21
N PHE A 52 20.10 -14.58 -1.05
CA PHE A 52 19.65 -14.12 0.25
C PHE A 52 18.39 -14.87 0.68
N VAL A 53 18.38 -15.42 1.89
CA VAL A 53 17.24 -16.14 2.45
C VAL A 53 16.70 -15.35 3.66
N PRO A 54 15.48 -14.78 3.58
CA PRO A 54 14.91 -13.96 4.64
C PRO A 54 14.37 -14.84 5.78
N VAL A 55 15.27 -15.36 6.62
CA VAL A 55 14.92 -16.27 7.73
C VAL A 55 13.94 -15.61 8.71
N GLY A 56 12.80 -16.26 8.94
CA GLY A 56 11.77 -15.79 9.88
C GLY A 56 10.90 -14.65 9.36
N ASN A 57 11.05 -14.22 8.11
CA ASN A 57 10.23 -13.19 7.50
C ASN A 57 8.96 -13.81 6.90
N VAL A 58 7.87 -13.82 7.67
CA VAL A 58 6.60 -14.40 7.23
C VAL A 58 5.89 -13.56 6.14
N ALA A 59 6.18 -12.26 6.06
CA ALA A 59 5.62 -11.37 5.05
C ALA A 59 6.25 -11.60 3.67
N TYR A 60 7.57 -11.75 3.65
CA TYR A 60 8.36 -11.89 2.42
C TYR A 60 9.33 -13.07 2.56
N PRO A 61 8.84 -14.33 2.54
CA PRO A 61 9.65 -15.51 2.81
C PRO A 61 10.51 -15.96 1.61
N ASN A 62 10.26 -15.39 0.43
CA ASN A 62 10.86 -15.87 -0.81
C ASN A 62 12.37 -15.56 -0.86
N PRO A 63 13.23 -16.53 -1.23
CA PRO A 63 14.64 -16.27 -1.46
C PRO A 63 14.87 -15.26 -2.58
N VAL A 64 15.93 -14.47 -2.44
CA VAL A 64 16.32 -13.41 -3.40
C VAL A 64 17.66 -13.79 -4.03
N PRO A 65 17.67 -14.36 -5.26
CA PRO A 65 18.88 -14.77 -5.95
C PRO A 65 19.57 -13.59 -6.66
N ASP A 66 20.71 -13.88 -7.31
CA ASP A 66 21.39 -13.01 -8.28
C ASP A 66 21.75 -11.60 -7.75
N LEU A 67 22.10 -11.52 -6.47
CA LEU A 67 22.50 -10.28 -5.84
C LEU A 67 24.00 -9.99 -6.08
N PRO A 68 24.37 -8.72 -6.36
CA PRO A 68 25.77 -8.31 -6.29
C PRO A 68 26.26 -8.37 -4.83
N GLU A 69 27.56 -8.15 -4.62
CA GLU A 69 28.06 -7.95 -3.25
C GLU A 69 27.55 -6.62 -2.68
N PHE A 70 27.12 -6.63 -1.41
CA PHE A 70 26.70 -5.43 -0.69
C PHE A 70 26.94 -5.58 0.81
N CYS A 71 26.98 -4.46 1.53
CA CYS A 71 26.91 -4.44 2.98
C CYS A 71 25.45 -4.51 3.45
N ARG A 72 25.11 -5.56 4.20
CA ARG A 72 23.81 -5.72 4.86
C ARG A 72 23.92 -5.18 6.27
N PHE A 73 23.15 -4.14 6.58
CA PHE A 73 22.96 -3.64 7.93
C PHE A 73 21.50 -3.86 8.37
N GLY A 74 21.27 -4.27 9.60
CA GLY A 74 19.93 -4.43 10.15
C GLY A 74 19.87 -4.11 11.63
N ALA A 75 18.80 -3.42 12.04
CA ALA A 75 18.63 -2.97 13.41
C ALA A 75 17.18 -2.92 13.86
N GLU A 76 16.99 -2.99 15.17
CA GLU A 76 15.71 -2.83 15.86
C GLU A 76 15.71 -1.55 16.69
N TYR A 77 14.56 -0.91 16.81
CA TYR A 77 14.37 0.27 17.65
C TYR A 77 13.02 0.23 18.38
N ASN A 78 13.06 0.42 19.71
CA ASN A 78 11.85 0.48 20.53
C ASN A 78 11.21 1.87 20.42
N THR A 79 10.01 1.92 19.85
CA THR A 79 9.19 3.13 19.71
C THR A 79 8.38 3.42 20.97
N SER A 80 8.10 2.39 21.77
CA SER A 80 7.53 2.51 23.12
C SER A 80 7.98 1.34 24.00
N THR A 81 7.38 1.20 25.19
CA THR A 81 7.56 -0.01 26.04
C THR A 81 6.82 -1.23 25.49
N THR A 82 5.91 -1.06 24.53
CA THR A 82 5.04 -2.11 23.99
C THR A 82 5.15 -2.26 22.47
N SER A 83 6.01 -1.49 21.82
CA SER A 83 6.17 -1.50 20.36
C SER A 83 7.61 -1.22 19.95
N LYS A 84 7.97 -1.75 18.79
CA LYS A 84 9.30 -1.64 18.19
C LYS A 84 9.17 -1.96 16.71
N PHE A 85 10.09 -1.44 15.90
CA PHE A 85 10.23 -1.84 14.50
C PHE A 85 11.64 -2.33 14.22
N ARG A 86 11.77 -3.10 13.13
CA ARG A 86 13.03 -3.50 12.54
C ARG A 86 13.15 -2.92 11.15
N PHE A 87 14.37 -2.60 10.76
CA PHE A 87 14.67 -2.22 9.38
C PHE A 87 16.00 -2.82 8.96
N GLU A 88 16.14 -3.00 7.65
CA GLU A 88 17.43 -3.29 7.03
C GLU A 88 17.79 -2.20 6.02
N VAL A 89 19.09 -2.04 5.81
CA VAL A 89 19.68 -1.23 4.76
C VAL A 89 20.66 -2.11 3.99
N TRP A 90 20.48 -2.19 2.69
CA TRP A 90 21.41 -2.83 1.77
C TRP A 90 22.21 -1.75 1.04
N LEU A 91 23.52 -1.77 1.26
CA LEU A 91 24.46 -0.73 0.84
C LEU A 91 25.39 -1.34 -0.21
N PRO A 92 25.20 -1.10 -1.52
CA PRO A 92 26.11 -1.59 -2.54
C PRO A 92 27.52 -1.00 -2.32
N ASN A 93 28.56 -1.72 -2.76
CA ASN A 93 29.94 -1.24 -2.64
C ASN A 93 30.10 0.18 -3.20
N SER A 94 31.00 0.98 -2.63
CA SER A 94 31.17 2.40 -2.98
C SER A 94 31.39 2.67 -4.48
N GLY A 95 32.00 1.73 -5.21
CA GLY A 95 32.18 1.83 -6.67
C GLY A 95 30.90 1.60 -7.49
N SER A 96 29.88 0.96 -6.90
CA SER A 96 28.60 0.66 -7.53
C SER A 96 27.46 1.55 -7.03
N TRP A 97 27.67 2.30 -5.94
CA TRP A 97 26.66 3.21 -5.41
C TRP A 97 26.53 4.46 -6.29
N ASN A 98 25.31 4.74 -6.73
CA ASN A 98 24.99 5.85 -7.62
C ASN A 98 24.81 7.20 -6.88
N GLY A 99 25.04 7.25 -5.57
CA GLY A 99 24.84 8.44 -4.75
C GLY A 99 23.40 8.67 -4.27
N ARG A 100 22.47 7.75 -4.53
CA ARG A 100 21.04 7.89 -4.20
C ARG A 100 20.59 6.86 -3.16
N PHE A 101 19.57 7.24 -2.41
CA PHE A 101 18.92 6.39 -1.42
C PHE A 101 17.50 6.05 -1.86
N ALA A 102 17.04 4.82 -1.66
CA ALA A 102 15.66 4.42 -1.86
C ALA A 102 15.11 3.73 -0.61
N PHE A 103 13.81 3.88 -0.37
CA PHE A 103 13.07 3.12 0.61
C PHE A 103 11.94 2.39 -0.10
N VAL A 104 11.78 1.10 0.17
CA VAL A 104 10.68 0.30 -0.38
C VAL A 104 9.59 0.03 0.65
N GLY A 105 8.34 0.07 0.22
CA GLY A 105 7.17 -0.11 1.07
C GLY A 105 6.74 -1.57 1.28
N ASN A 106 5.61 -1.73 1.98
CA ASN A 106 5.02 -3.02 2.32
C ASN A 106 3.67 -3.25 1.62
N GLY A 107 3.14 -4.49 1.63
CA GLY A 107 1.80 -4.82 1.13
C GLY A 107 0.82 -5.21 2.25
N GLY A 108 -0.46 -4.86 2.12
CA GLY A 108 -1.47 -5.16 3.15
C GLY A 108 -1.06 -4.68 4.55
N ASP A 109 -1.23 -5.54 5.55
CA ASP A 109 -0.77 -5.39 6.94
C ASP A 109 0.63 -6.02 7.17
N ALA A 110 1.46 -6.16 6.14
CA ALA A 110 2.69 -6.94 6.22
C ALA A 110 3.68 -6.38 7.26
N GLY A 111 4.00 -7.24 8.24
CA GLY A 111 5.05 -7.04 9.23
C GLY A 111 6.33 -7.78 8.85
N GLY A 112 7.15 -7.17 8.01
CA GLY A 112 8.45 -7.74 7.61
C GLY A 112 9.22 -6.84 6.66
N VAL A 113 10.55 -6.98 6.61
CA VAL A 113 11.41 -6.23 5.70
C VAL A 113 11.24 -6.77 4.28
N ASN A 114 10.90 -5.93 3.29
CA ASN A 114 10.65 -6.36 1.92
C ASN A 114 11.96 -6.52 1.12
N ASN A 115 12.77 -7.52 1.50
CA ASN A 115 14.09 -7.76 0.89
C ASN A 115 14.01 -8.01 -0.62
N ALA A 116 12.91 -8.60 -1.11
CA ALA A 116 12.70 -8.84 -2.54
C ALA A 116 12.61 -7.52 -3.32
N ASP A 117 11.82 -6.55 -2.85
CA ASP A 117 11.72 -5.26 -3.52
C ASP A 117 12.95 -4.38 -3.30
N MET A 118 13.70 -4.57 -2.19
CA MET A 118 14.97 -3.88 -1.99
C MET A 118 16.01 -4.24 -3.06
N ALA A 119 15.99 -5.48 -3.54
CA ALA A 119 16.98 -6.01 -4.46
C ALA A 119 17.02 -5.28 -5.81
N ILE A 120 15.87 -4.89 -6.34
CA ILE A 120 15.76 -4.27 -7.67
C ILE A 120 16.45 -2.90 -7.75
N PRO A 121 16.10 -1.88 -6.94
CA PRO A 121 16.78 -0.58 -6.94
C PRO A 121 18.27 -0.69 -6.63
N MET A 122 18.67 -1.60 -5.73
CA MET A 122 20.08 -1.81 -5.41
C MET A 122 20.83 -2.41 -6.60
N SER A 123 20.41 -3.56 -7.11
CA SER A 123 21.16 -4.34 -8.10
C SER A 123 21.11 -3.74 -9.51
N LYS A 124 19.98 -3.14 -9.91
CA LYS A 124 19.80 -2.62 -11.27
C LYS A 124 20.26 -1.17 -11.42
N TYR A 125 20.18 -0.38 -10.35
CA TYR A 125 20.38 1.06 -10.44
C TYR A 125 21.41 1.60 -9.45
N GLY A 126 21.93 0.79 -8.53
CA GLY A 126 23.01 1.18 -7.62
C GLY A 126 22.55 2.04 -6.44
N PHE A 127 21.29 1.92 -5.99
CA PHE A 127 20.82 2.63 -4.79
C PHE A 127 21.34 1.98 -3.51
N ALA A 128 21.55 2.79 -2.47
CA ALA A 128 21.44 2.31 -1.10
C ALA A 128 19.94 2.17 -0.77
N VAL A 129 19.51 1.01 -0.30
CA VAL A 129 18.07 0.71 -0.19
C VAL A 129 17.71 0.27 1.21
N ALA A 130 16.58 0.73 1.73
CA ALA A 130 16.04 0.31 3.02
C ALA A 130 14.58 -0.18 2.93
N SER A 131 14.19 -0.99 3.91
CA SER A 131 12.80 -1.38 4.18
C SER A 131 12.62 -1.61 5.68
N THR A 132 11.39 -1.47 6.16
CA THR A 132 11.01 -1.74 7.57
C THR A 132 9.99 -2.87 7.67
N ASP A 133 9.88 -3.49 8.85
CA ASP A 133 8.80 -4.40 9.21
C ASP A 133 7.53 -3.68 9.66
N THR A 134 7.49 -2.36 9.60
CA THR A 134 6.33 -1.52 9.97
C THR A 134 5.91 -1.59 11.43
N GLY A 135 6.70 -2.21 12.32
CA GLY A 135 6.42 -2.25 13.76
C GLY A 135 5.91 -3.59 14.29
N HIS A 136 5.86 -4.63 13.46
CA HIS A 136 5.39 -5.95 13.86
C HIS A 136 5.92 -7.05 12.96
N THR A 137 5.57 -8.30 13.28
CA THR A 137 5.82 -9.47 12.44
C THR A 137 4.49 -10.10 12.07
N GLY A 138 4.21 -10.25 10.78
CA GLY A 138 2.92 -10.76 10.29
C GLY A 138 2.88 -10.76 8.76
N ASN A 139 2.02 -11.58 8.16
CA ASN A 139 1.82 -11.53 6.71
C ASN A 139 0.91 -10.35 6.31
N GLY A 140 0.73 -10.11 5.01
CA GLY A 140 -0.07 -8.99 4.51
C GLY A 140 -1.56 -8.99 4.86
N GLY A 141 -2.12 -10.10 5.34
CA GLY A 141 -3.51 -10.21 5.78
C GLY A 141 -3.70 -10.38 7.28
N ASP A 142 -2.62 -10.23 8.08
CA ASP A 142 -2.63 -10.43 9.54
C ASP A 142 -2.59 -9.09 10.27
N GLY A 143 -3.77 -8.63 10.71
CA GLY A 143 -3.92 -7.39 11.46
C GLY A 143 -3.78 -7.56 12.97
N THR A 144 -3.35 -8.73 13.47
CA THR A 144 -3.32 -9.01 14.92
C THR A 144 -2.31 -8.15 15.69
N PHE A 145 -1.38 -7.50 14.99
CA PHE A 145 -0.46 -6.52 15.58
C PHE A 145 -1.18 -5.39 16.33
N ALA A 146 -2.43 -5.08 15.95
CA ALA A 146 -3.24 -4.04 16.57
C ALA A 146 -3.86 -4.45 17.93
N ILE A 147 -3.93 -5.74 18.23
CA ILE A 147 -4.63 -6.26 19.41
C ILE A 147 -3.99 -5.73 20.69
N SER A 148 -4.78 -4.98 21.48
CA SER A 148 -4.34 -4.39 22.76
C SER A 148 -3.06 -3.56 22.66
N ASN A 149 -2.72 -3.05 21.46
CA ASN A 149 -1.47 -2.34 21.22
C ASN A 149 -1.70 -1.12 20.31
N PRO A 150 -2.05 0.05 20.87
CA PRO A 150 -2.21 1.27 20.08
C PRO A 150 -0.89 1.78 19.49
N GLU A 151 0.25 1.44 20.10
CA GLU A 151 1.56 1.91 19.65
C GLU A 151 2.03 1.21 18.37
N SER A 152 1.75 -0.08 18.21
CA SER A 152 2.02 -0.79 16.94
C SER A 152 1.14 -0.27 15.79
N GLN A 153 -0.09 0.18 16.07
CA GLN A 153 -0.93 0.84 15.07
C GLN A 153 -0.31 2.14 14.57
N ILE A 154 0.29 2.93 15.46
CA ILE A 154 1.02 4.17 15.10
C ILE A 154 2.28 3.85 14.30
N ASP A 155 3.00 2.78 14.69
CA ASP A 155 4.17 2.29 13.95
C ASP A 155 3.81 1.93 12.50
N PHE A 156 2.76 1.12 12.32
CA PHE A 156 2.26 0.72 11.01
C PHE A 156 1.74 1.90 10.19
N GLY A 157 1.02 2.82 10.84
CA GLY A 157 0.39 3.94 10.17
C GLY A 157 1.40 4.91 9.57
N HIS A 158 2.46 5.24 10.30
CA HIS A 158 3.45 6.21 9.81
C HIS A 158 4.82 6.18 10.52
N ARG A 159 4.87 5.83 11.82
CA ARG A 159 6.07 6.10 12.64
C ARG A 159 7.25 5.19 12.31
N ALA A 160 7.03 3.89 12.07
CA ALA A 160 8.10 2.97 11.73
C ALA A 160 8.75 3.32 10.38
N VAL A 161 7.95 3.68 9.38
CA VAL A 161 8.43 4.12 8.06
C VAL A 161 9.29 5.39 8.19
N HIS A 162 8.80 6.40 8.89
CA HIS A 162 9.53 7.65 9.08
C HIS A 162 10.86 7.44 9.82
N MET A 163 10.81 6.78 11.00
CA MET A 163 12.00 6.62 11.83
C MET A 163 13.06 5.73 11.16
N SER A 164 12.65 4.62 10.54
CA SER A 164 13.57 3.77 9.77
C SER A 164 14.18 4.52 8.58
N THR A 165 13.43 5.41 7.90
CA THR A 165 13.98 6.27 6.84
C THR A 165 15.08 7.19 7.38
N VAL A 166 14.82 7.88 8.49
CA VAL A 166 15.80 8.76 9.13
C VAL A 166 17.06 7.98 9.53
N PHE A 167 16.88 6.81 10.17
CA PHE A 167 18.00 5.98 10.63
C PHE A 167 18.80 5.39 9.48
N ALA A 168 18.13 4.89 8.44
CA ALA A 168 18.78 4.34 7.27
C ALA A 168 19.63 5.38 6.52
N LYS A 169 19.19 6.64 6.45
CA LYS A 169 19.99 7.74 5.88
C LYS A 169 21.24 8.05 6.71
N ILE A 170 21.15 7.96 8.04
CA ILE A 170 22.31 8.13 8.95
C ILE A 170 23.33 7.01 8.71
N VAL A 171 22.86 5.76 8.67
CA VAL A 171 23.69 4.58 8.39
C VAL A 171 24.35 4.69 7.01
N THR A 172 23.58 5.06 5.99
CA THR A 172 24.06 5.30 4.62
C THR A 172 25.16 6.35 4.59
N ASN A 173 24.95 7.49 5.25
CA ASN A 173 25.96 8.56 5.34
C ASN A 173 27.23 8.10 6.07
N ALA A 174 27.09 7.31 7.14
CA ALA A 174 28.24 6.79 7.89
C ALA A 174 29.07 5.79 7.07
N TYR A 175 28.40 4.92 6.30
CA TYR A 175 29.07 3.95 5.43
C TYR A 175 29.84 4.62 4.29
N TYR A 176 29.21 5.53 3.55
CA TYR A 176 29.86 6.17 2.39
C TYR A 176 30.69 7.41 2.72
N GLY A 177 30.60 7.91 3.96
CA GLY A 177 31.21 9.19 4.37
C GLY A 177 30.60 10.43 3.71
N LYS A 178 29.45 10.29 3.03
CA LYS A 178 28.71 11.38 2.39
C LYS A 178 27.22 11.08 2.34
N LYS A 179 26.40 12.14 2.37
CA LYS A 179 24.94 12.04 2.26
C LYS A 179 24.55 11.59 0.84
N ALA A 180 23.43 10.88 0.74
CA ALA A 180 22.78 10.68 -0.55
C ALA A 180 22.35 12.02 -1.13
N GLU A 181 22.50 12.19 -2.45
CA GLU A 181 22.12 13.42 -3.16
C GLU A 181 20.61 13.55 -3.28
N TYR A 182 19.92 12.42 -3.45
CA TYR A 182 18.47 12.33 -3.55
C TYR A 182 17.95 11.07 -2.83
N ASN A 183 16.78 11.19 -2.23
CA ASN A 183 16.11 10.15 -1.46
C ASN A 183 14.76 9.82 -2.11
N TYR A 184 14.50 8.54 -2.37
CA TYR A 184 13.31 8.10 -3.08
C TYR A 184 12.47 7.14 -2.26
N TRP A 185 11.16 7.22 -2.42
CA TRP A 185 10.22 6.18 -2.00
C TRP A 185 9.73 5.38 -3.21
N ILE A 186 9.64 4.07 -3.08
CA ILE A 186 9.09 3.16 -4.11
C ILE A 186 8.13 2.20 -3.42
N GLY A 187 6.82 2.30 -3.69
CA GLY A 187 5.85 1.40 -3.08
C GLY A 187 4.55 1.29 -3.85
N CYS A 188 3.89 0.14 -3.72
CA CYS A 188 2.59 -0.17 -4.32
C CYS A 188 1.60 -0.65 -3.23
N SER A 189 0.29 -0.51 -3.42
CA SER A 189 -0.73 -0.92 -2.44
C SER A 189 -0.58 -0.17 -1.10
N SER A 190 -0.44 -0.88 0.03
CA SER A 190 -0.06 -0.27 1.32
C SER A 190 1.23 0.55 1.24
N GLY A 191 2.17 0.14 0.39
CA GLY A 191 3.40 0.89 0.11
C GLY A 191 3.14 2.19 -0.65
N GLY A 192 2.11 2.21 -1.52
CA GLY A 192 1.63 3.45 -2.13
C GLY A 192 1.06 4.39 -1.06
N LYS A 193 0.23 3.88 -0.14
CA LYS A 193 -0.30 4.65 1.00
C LYS A 193 0.83 5.21 1.86
N GLN A 194 1.81 4.39 2.23
CA GLN A 194 2.97 4.80 3.03
C GLN A 194 3.74 5.94 2.36
N GLY A 195 4.00 5.85 1.05
CA GLY A 195 4.67 6.91 0.30
C GLY A 195 3.90 8.23 0.27
N VAL A 196 2.58 8.16 0.00
CA VAL A 196 1.70 9.34 0.02
C VAL A 196 1.62 9.92 1.45
N LYS A 197 1.55 9.08 2.48
CA LYS A 197 1.55 9.49 3.89
C LYS A 197 2.85 10.22 4.25
N SER A 198 4.01 9.70 3.83
CA SER A 198 5.29 10.37 4.02
C SER A 198 5.33 11.72 3.33
N ALA A 199 4.84 11.84 2.08
CA ALA A 199 4.77 13.15 1.42
C ALA A 199 3.88 14.16 2.17
N GLN A 200 2.76 13.71 2.75
CA GLN A 200 1.85 14.58 3.51
C GLN A 200 2.38 14.97 4.89
N MET A 201 3.00 14.03 5.61
CA MET A 201 3.32 14.17 7.04
C MET A 201 4.80 14.45 7.30
N TYR A 202 5.69 13.92 6.45
CA TYR A 202 7.14 13.97 6.57
C TYR A 202 7.78 14.41 5.25
N PRO A 203 7.51 15.65 4.80
CA PRO A 203 7.90 16.10 3.46
C PRO A 203 9.42 16.02 3.20
N GLU A 204 10.26 16.05 4.24
CA GLU A 204 11.71 15.95 4.16
C GLU A 204 12.25 14.51 3.99
N ASP A 205 11.40 13.50 4.13
CA ASP A 205 11.83 12.10 4.04
C ASP A 205 12.23 11.73 2.61
N PHE A 206 11.59 12.31 1.59
CA PHE A 206 11.87 11.95 0.21
C PHE A 206 11.85 13.17 -0.71
N ASP A 207 12.67 13.12 -1.74
CA ASP A 207 12.72 14.09 -2.84
C ASP A 207 11.84 13.59 -4.01
N GLY A 208 11.71 12.28 -4.16
CA GLY A 208 10.79 11.64 -5.12
C GLY A 208 10.00 10.50 -4.48
N VAL A 209 8.68 10.47 -4.71
CA VAL A 209 7.80 9.40 -4.23
C VAL A 209 7.12 8.75 -5.44
N ILE A 210 7.32 7.44 -5.59
CA ILE A 210 6.60 6.60 -6.55
C ILE A 210 5.56 5.79 -5.76
N ALA A 211 4.28 6.09 -5.98
CA ALA A 211 3.15 5.49 -5.27
C ALA A 211 2.21 4.77 -6.25
N GLY A 212 2.32 3.45 -6.32
CA GLY A 212 1.45 2.58 -7.11
C GLY A 212 0.21 2.15 -6.34
N ALA A 213 -0.94 2.08 -7.03
CA ALA A 213 -2.22 1.58 -6.53
C ALA A 213 -2.45 1.88 -5.03
N PRO A 214 -2.39 3.15 -4.60
CA PRO A 214 -2.21 3.43 -3.18
C PRO A 214 -3.47 3.06 -2.40
N ALA A 215 -3.29 2.47 -1.22
CA ALA A 215 -4.37 2.20 -0.28
C ALA A 215 -4.71 3.46 0.57
N GLN A 216 -4.78 4.65 -0.05
CA GLN A 216 -4.65 5.91 0.68
C GLN A 216 -5.83 6.25 1.60
N TRP A 217 -7.04 5.78 1.30
CA TRP A 217 -8.24 6.03 2.09
C TRP A 217 -8.59 4.76 2.88
N TRP A 218 -7.81 4.50 3.93
CA TRP A 218 -7.68 3.18 4.54
C TRP A 218 -8.99 2.64 5.14
N PRO A 219 -9.76 3.39 5.95
CA PRO A 219 -11.03 2.88 6.50
C PRO A 219 -12.06 2.58 5.41
N HIS A 220 -12.15 3.43 4.39
CA HIS A 220 -13.13 3.25 3.30
C HIS A 220 -12.73 2.14 2.32
N LEU A 221 -11.43 1.94 2.05
CA LEU A 221 -10.96 0.79 1.27
C LEU A 221 -11.27 -0.52 2.00
N ASN A 222 -10.95 -0.62 3.29
CA ASN A 222 -11.28 -1.81 4.08
C ASN A 222 -12.80 -2.01 4.16
N GLY A 223 -13.56 -0.91 4.31
CA GLY A 223 -15.02 -0.94 4.22
C GLY A 223 -15.52 -1.52 2.90
N PHE A 224 -14.99 -1.03 1.77
CA PHE A 224 -15.35 -1.50 0.44
C PHE A 224 -15.01 -2.98 0.24
N THR A 225 -13.83 -3.44 0.69
CA THR A 225 -13.43 -4.85 0.60
C THR A 225 -14.40 -5.76 1.34
N VAL A 226 -14.92 -5.34 2.49
CA VAL A 226 -16.00 -6.08 3.19
C VAL A 226 -17.31 -5.97 2.42
N HIS A 227 -17.71 -4.76 2.01
CA HIS A 227 -18.96 -4.50 1.30
C HIS A 227 -19.10 -5.37 0.03
N VAL A 228 -18.11 -5.33 -0.86
CA VAL A 228 -18.16 -6.06 -2.14
C VAL A 228 -18.24 -7.58 -1.92
N ASN A 229 -17.66 -8.10 -0.83
CA ASN A 229 -17.78 -9.51 -0.47
C ASN A 229 -19.11 -9.84 0.19
N LEU A 230 -19.72 -8.94 0.96
CA LEU A 230 -21.10 -9.13 1.44
C LEU A 230 -22.09 -9.26 0.27
N LEU A 231 -21.86 -8.55 -0.84
CA LEU A 231 -22.70 -8.67 -2.03
C LEU A 231 -22.66 -10.08 -2.65
N ASN A 232 -21.56 -10.82 -2.52
CA ASN A 232 -21.42 -12.17 -3.09
C ASN A 232 -21.35 -13.30 -2.04
N ALA A 233 -21.68 -13.02 -0.78
CA ALA A 233 -21.72 -14.03 0.28
C ALA A 233 -23.11 -14.67 0.40
N ASN A 234 -23.17 -15.98 0.68
CA ASN A 234 -24.43 -16.75 0.78
C ASN A 234 -25.45 -16.13 1.75
N ALA A 235 -24.99 -15.53 2.85
CA ALA A 235 -25.86 -15.00 3.90
C ALA A 235 -26.42 -13.61 3.60
N THR A 236 -25.80 -12.85 2.69
CA THR A 236 -26.05 -11.40 2.54
C THR A 236 -26.22 -10.95 1.11
N THR A 237 -26.01 -11.82 0.12
CA THR A 237 -26.15 -11.47 -1.30
C THR A 237 -27.55 -10.92 -1.59
N PRO A 238 -27.68 -9.79 -2.33
CA PRO A 238 -28.98 -9.17 -2.59
C PRO A 238 -29.85 -9.97 -3.55
N GLY A 239 -29.27 -10.89 -4.31
CA GLY A 239 -29.99 -11.81 -5.19
C GLY A 239 -29.50 -13.24 -4.97
N ALA A 240 -28.53 -13.66 -5.77
CA ALA A 240 -27.90 -14.97 -5.61
C ALA A 240 -26.38 -14.86 -5.78
N VAL A 241 -25.66 -15.76 -5.13
CA VAL A 241 -24.20 -15.84 -5.25
C VAL A 241 -23.83 -16.16 -6.69
N ILE A 242 -22.86 -15.43 -7.21
CA ILE A 242 -22.21 -15.69 -8.48
C ILE A 242 -21.03 -16.64 -8.20
N PRO A 243 -21.06 -17.89 -8.70
CA PRO A 243 -19.91 -18.77 -8.63
C PRO A 243 -18.68 -18.08 -9.21
N THR A 244 -17.57 -18.09 -8.48
CA THR A 244 -16.35 -17.41 -8.92
C THR A 244 -15.91 -17.89 -10.30
N SER A 245 -16.07 -19.18 -10.62
CA SER A 245 -15.78 -19.75 -11.94
C SER A 245 -16.48 -19.06 -13.12
N PHE A 246 -17.52 -18.26 -12.89
CA PHE A 246 -18.24 -17.53 -13.94
C PHE A 246 -17.53 -16.21 -14.30
N PHE A 247 -16.67 -15.67 -13.43
CA PHE A 247 -16.02 -14.37 -13.64
C PHE A 247 -15.07 -14.35 -14.84
N THR A 248 -14.47 -15.48 -15.23
CA THR A 248 -13.65 -15.55 -16.44
C THR A 248 -14.47 -15.29 -17.70
N ALA A 249 -15.65 -15.90 -17.82
CA ALA A 249 -16.54 -15.68 -18.96
C ALA A 249 -17.12 -14.25 -18.97
N LEU A 250 -17.44 -13.73 -17.78
CA LEU A 250 -17.83 -12.33 -17.62
C LEU A 250 -16.73 -11.37 -18.09
N ASN A 251 -15.47 -11.59 -17.67
CA ASN A 251 -14.35 -10.76 -18.07
C ASN A 251 -14.18 -10.74 -19.59
N GLN A 252 -14.23 -11.91 -20.24
CA GLN A 252 -14.14 -12.01 -21.69
C GLN A 252 -15.25 -11.23 -22.40
N GLU A 253 -16.47 -11.31 -21.88
CA GLU A 253 -17.60 -10.55 -22.43
C GLU A 253 -17.41 -9.03 -22.24
N VAL A 254 -17.01 -8.59 -21.04
CA VAL A 254 -16.78 -7.17 -20.74
C VAL A 254 -15.66 -6.61 -21.63
N VAL A 255 -14.55 -7.33 -21.77
CA VAL A 255 -13.45 -6.95 -22.66
C VAL A 255 -13.93 -6.91 -24.12
N ALA A 256 -14.66 -7.91 -24.60
CA ALA A 256 -15.16 -7.92 -25.98
C ALA A 256 -16.08 -6.73 -26.32
N GLN A 257 -16.85 -6.24 -25.34
CA GLN A 257 -17.68 -5.05 -25.51
C GLN A 257 -16.89 -3.73 -25.48
N CYS A 258 -15.73 -3.70 -24.80
CA CYS A 258 -15.09 -2.45 -24.42
C CYS A 258 -13.67 -2.22 -24.96
N ASP A 259 -12.96 -3.27 -25.37
CA ASP A 259 -11.60 -3.25 -25.95
C ASP A 259 -11.47 -2.16 -27.02
N LYS A 260 -12.33 -2.22 -28.04
CA LYS A 260 -12.28 -1.31 -29.20
C LYS A 260 -12.75 0.13 -28.94
N LEU A 261 -13.11 0.50 -27.70
CA LEU A 261 -13.55 1.86 -27.38
C LEU A 261 -12.44 2.91 -27.50
N ASP A 262 -11.18 2.49 -27.50
CA ASP A 262 -10.02 3.34 -27.76
C ASP A 262 -9.53 3.29 -29.22
N GLY A 263 -10.14 2.45 -30.06
CA GLY A 263 -9.80 2.27 -31.46
C GLY A 263 -8.78 1.15 -31.75
N VAL A 264 -8.30 0.44 -30.73
CA VAL A 264 -7.38 -0.70 -30.86
C VAL A 264 -8.09 -1.99 -30.41
N ALA A 265 -7.72 -3.13 -30.99
CA ALA A 265 -8.27 -4.43 -30.61
C ALA A 265 -7.15 -5.32 -30.09
N ASP A 266 -6.80 -5.16 -28.82
CA ASP A 266 -5.64 -5.81 -28.18
C ASP A 266 -6.02 -6.51 -26.86
N GLY A 267 -7.29 -6.52 -26.50
CA GLY A 267 -7.81 -7.12 -25.28
C GLY A 267 -7.63 -6.23 -24.05
N ILE A 268 -7.31 -4.95 -24.22
CA ILE A 268 -7.07 -4.00 -23.12
C ILE A 268 -8.15 -2.93 -23.12
N ILE A 269 -8.78 -2.72 -21.96
CA ILE A 269 -9.69 -1.59 -21.76
C ILE A 269 -8.87 -0.38 -21.29
N THR A 270 -8.40 0.46 -22.22
CA THR A 270 -7.57 1.64 -21.87
C THR A 270 -8.29 2.67 -21.00
N ASN A 271 -9.61 2.83 -21.17
CA ASN A 271 -10.41 3.78 -20.39
C ASN A 271 -11.73 3.15 -19.93
N PRO A 272 -11.73 2.44 -18.79
CA PRO A 272 -12.92 1.72 -18.31
C PRO A 272 -14.09 2.64 -17.96
N ARG A 273 -13.87 3.94 -17.74
CA ARG A 273 -14.96 4.90 -17.50
C ARG A 273 -15.90 5.08 -18.70
N LYS A 274 -15.40 4.83 -19.92
CA LYS A 274 -16.20 4.79 -21.15
C LYS A 274 -16.89 3.43 -21.35
N CYS A 275 -16.41 2.38 -20.71
CA CYS A 275 -17.00 1.04 -20.78
C CYS A 275 -18.31 1.03 -19.99
N LYS A 276 -19.40 0.71 -20.69
CA LYS A 276 -20.74 0.51 -20.11
C LYS A 276 -21.25 -0.84 -20.62
N PRO A 277 -20.73 -1.95 -20.07
CA PRO A 277 -21.03 -3.26 -20.59
C PRO A 277 -22.52 -3.58 -20.41
N ASP A 278 -23.15 -4.09 -21.47
CA ASP A 278 -24.48 -4.68 -21.44
C ASP A 278 -24.41 -6.05 -20.75
N LEU A 279 -24.74 -6.03 -19.46
CA LEU A 279 -24.74 -7.22 -18.61
C LEU A 279 -25.88 -8.19 -18.96
N THR A 280 -26.85 -7.81 -19.78
CA THR A 280 -27.93 -8.73 -20.19
C THR A 280 -27.43 -9.83 -21.14
N ARG A 281 -26.25 -9.65 -21.74
CA ARG A 281 -25.61 -10.64 -22.62
C ARG A 281 -25.09 -11.86 -21.87
N VAL A 282 -24.84 -11.75 -20.57
CA VAL A 282 -24.44 -12.90 -19.72
C VAL A 282 -25.64 -13.59 -19.06
N ALA A 283 -26.86 -13.11 -19.28
CA ALA A 283 -28.08 -13.69 -18.72
C ALA A 283 -28.40 -15.07 -19.30
N CYS A 284 -28.92 -15.98 -18.48
CA CYS A 284 -29.49 -17.23 -18.95
C CYS A 284 -30.71 -16.98 -19.83
N GLY A 285 -30.72 -17.53 -21.04
CA GLY A 285 -31.82 -17.36 -22.00
C GLY A 285 -31.83 -16.02 -22.73
N SER A 286 -30.75 -15.22 -22.64
CA SER A 286 -30.62 -13.98 -23.41
C SER A 286 -30.77 -14.24 -24.91
N THR A 287 -31.56 -13.40 -25.59
CA THR A 287 -31.73 -13.48 -27.05
C THR A 287 -30.50 -12.99 -27.81
N ASN A 288 -29.55 -12.36 -27.13
CA ASN A 288 -28.29 -11.86 -27.64
C ASN A 288 -27.12 -12.28 -26.74
N SER A 289 -27.07 -13.58 -26.40
CA SER A 289 -26.06 -14.12 -25.48
C SER A 289 -24.63 -13.86 -25.95
N SER A 290 -23.77 -13.61 -24.97
CA SER A 290 -22.32 -13.62 -25.13
C SER A 290 -21.83 -14.96 -25.71
N PRO A 291 -20.85 -14.96 -26.64
CA PRO A 291 -20.22 -16.20 -27.11
C PRO A 291 -19.37 -16.90 -26.04
N PHE A 292 -19.06 -16.22 -24.93
CA PHE A 292 -18.27 -16.76 -23.81
C PHE A 292 -19.15 -17.43 -22.75
N VAL A 293 -20.47 -17.32 -22.89
CA VAL A 293 -21.47 -17.82 -21.96
C VAL A 293 -22.27 -18.96 -22.58
N ASN A 294 -22.61 -19.96 -21.77
CA ASN A 294 -23.39 -21.14 -22.11
C ASN A 294 -24.34 -21.51 -20.96
N ALA A 295 -25.08 -22.61 -21.12
CA ALA A 295 -26.07 -23.06 -20.14
C ALA A 295 -25.50 -23.39 -18.73
N SER A 296 -24.18 -23.56 -18.60
CA SER A 296 -23.52 -23.89 -17.34
C SER A 296 -22.82 -22.72 -16.65
N ASN A 297 -22.69 -21.55 -17.30
CA ASN A 297 -22.05 -20.36 -16.73
C ASN A 297 -22.78 -19.03 -17.03
N CYS A 298 -24.02 -19.10 -17.50
CA CYS A 298 -24.90 -17.94 -17.59
C CYS A 298 -25.39 -17.49 -16.21
N LEU A 299 -25.72 -16.21 -16.08
CA LEU A 299 -26.25 -15.63 -14.85
C LEU A 299 -27.77 -15.68 -14.85
N SER A 300 -28.35 -16.20 -13.77
CA SER A 300 -29.77 -16.03 -13.50
C SER A 300 -30.13 -14.57 -13.21
N ASP A 301 -31.42 -14.22 -13.28
CA ASP A 301 -31.90 -12.88 -12.95
C ASP A 301 -31.45 -12.42 -11.55
N SER A 302 -31.47 -13.32 -10.57
CA SER A 302 -30.98 -13.03 -9.21
C SER A 302 -29.46 -12.81 -9.16
N GLN A 303 -28.67 -13.50 -9.98
CA GLN A 303 -27.23 -13.26 -10.07
C GLN A 303 -26.92 -11.95 -10.79
N LEU A 304 -27.75 -11.52 -11.74
CA LEU A 304 -27.62 -10.21 -12.38
C LEU A 304 -27.89 -9.05 -11.41
N VAL A 305 -28.80 -9.23 -10.44
CA VAL A 305 -28.98 -8.27 -9.34
C VAL A 305 -27.68 -8.10 -8.55
N THR A 306 -27.04 -9.22 -8.18
CA THR A 306 -25.74 -9.22 -7.49
C THR A 306 -24.65 -8.58 -8.33
N LEU A 307 -24.55 -8.93 -9.62
CA LEU A 307 -23.53 -8.40 -10.52
C LEU A 307 -23.65 -6.88 -10.67
N LYS A 308 -24.88 -6.39 -10.84
CA LYS A 308 -25.15 -4.96 -10.93
C LYS A 308 -24.76 -4.23 -9.65
N ALA A 309 -25.00 -4.83 -8.48
CA ALA A 309 -24.57 -4.26 -7.21
C ALA A 309 -23.04 -4.18 -7.12
N ILE A 310 -22.31 -5.22 -7.55
CA ILE A 310 -20.83 -5.21 -7.58
C ILE A 310 -20.31 -4.07 -8.46
N TYR A 311 -20.88 -3.83 -9.65
CA TYR A 311 -20.49 -2.71 -10.53
C TYR A 311 -21.01 -1.32 -10.09
N THR A 312 -21.58 -1.18 -8.89
CA THR A 312 -22.10 0.09 -8.39
C THR A 312 -21.17 0.64 -7.31
N ASN A 313 -20.89 1.95 -7.34
CA ASN A 313 -20.13 2.60 -6.27
C ASN A 313 -20.81 2.35 -4.92
N TRP A 314 -20.00 2.18 -3.89
CA TRP A 314 -20.51 1.99 -2.54
C TRP A 314 -21.02 3.32 -1.99
N THR A 315 -22.30 3.38 -1.68
CA THR A 315 -22.97 4.54 -1.10
C THR A 315 -23.69 4.17 0.18
N SER A 316 -23.74 5.09 1.13
CA SER A 316 -24.50 4.90 2.35
C SER A 316 -26.01 4.88 2.07
N SER A 317 -26.80 4.45 3.06
CA SER A 317 -28.27 4.45 2.99
C SER A 317 -28.90 5.82 2.70
N ASN A 318 -28.20 6.94 2.93
CA ASN A 318 -28.69 8.30 2.64
C ASN A 318 -28.20 8.85 1.29
N GLY A 319 -27.46 8.05 0.50
CA GLY A 319 -26.92 8.44 -0.80
C GLY A 319 -25.52 9.07 -0.75
N GLU A 320 -24.89 9.17 0.43
CA GLU A 320 -23.51 9.62 0.55
C GLU A 320 -22.55 8.64 -0.13
N PHE A 321 -21.59 9.17 -0.90
CA PHE A 321 -20.54 8.37 -1.51
C PHE A 321 -19.55 7.87 -0.45
N LEU A 322 -19.34 6.56 -0.37
CA LEU A 322 -18.37 5.96 0.55
C LEU A 322 -17.10 5.52 -0.19
N PHE A 323 -17.22 4.80 -1.31
CA PHE A 323 -16.02 4.37 -2.04
C PHE A 323 -16.36 4.03 -3.50
N PRO A 324 -15.42 4.21 -4.45
CA PRO A 324 -15.65 3.80 -5.83
C PRO A 324 -15.66 2.28 -5.96
N THR A 325 -16.30 1.78 -7.01
CA THR A 325 -16.29 0.35 -7.32
C THR A 325 -15.16 -0.07 -8.26
N LEU A 326 -14.99 -1.38 -8.40
CA LEU A 326 -14.07 -2.03 -9.33
C LEU A 326 -14.44 -1.67 -10.78
N GLU A 327 -13.44 -1.31 -11.57
CA GLU A 327 -13.63 -0.92 -12.97
C GLU A 327 -13.92 -2.14 -13.85
N PRO A 328 -14.73 -2.00 -14.91
CA PRO A 328 -14.85 -3.00 -15.96
C PRO A 328 -13.48 -3.43 -16.51
N GLY A 329 -13.26 -4.73 -16.61
CA GLY A 329 -11.99 -5.34 -17.02
C GLY A 329 -11.17 -5.93 -15.87
N SER A 330 -11.55 -5.64 -14.62
CA SER A 330 -10.89 -6.20 -13.42
C SER A 330 -11.38 -7.60 -13.02
N GLU A 331 -12.40 -8.13 -13.70
CA GLU A 331 -13.14 -9.34 -13.28
C GLU A 331 -12.27 -10.60 -13.28
N PHE A 332 -11.20 -10.63 -14.07
CA PHE A 332 -10.21 -11.70 -14.04
C PHE A 332 -9.67 -11.96 -12.62
N GLY A 333 -9.47 -10.89 -11.83
CA GLY A 333 -8.99 -11.01 -10.44
C GLY A 333 -10.09 -11.22 -9.40
N TRP A 334 -11.37 -11.06 -9.75
CA TRP A 334 -12.50 -11.17 -8.81
C TRP A 334 -12.68 -12.57 -8.25
N LEU A 335 -12.11 -13.59 -8.91
CA LEU A 335 -12.00 -14.95 -8.41
C LEU A 335 -11.47 -15.01 -6.97
N GLN A 336 -10.60 -14.08 -6.60
CA GLN A 336 -9.96 -14.02 -5.28
C GLN A 336 -10.50 -12.88 -4.40
N THR A 337 -11.05 -11.81 -4.99
CA THR A 337 -11.39 -10.58 -4.25
C THR A 337 -12.90 -10.34 -4.09
N VAL A 338 -13.74 -11.09 -4.81
CA VAL A 338 -15.21 -11.01 -4.76
C VAL A 338 -15.81 -12.41 -4.61
N ASN A 339 -15.21 -13.23 -3.76
CA ASN A 339 -15.58 -14.65 -3.55
C ASN A 339 -16.49 -14.86 -2.34
N GLY A 340 -16.97 -13.78 -1.72
CA GLY A 340 -17.79 -13.82 -0.50
C GLY A 340 -16.98 -13.85 0.79
N LEU A 341 -15.64 -13.87 0.70
CA LEU A 341 -14.71 -13.83 1.82
C LEU A 341 -13.81 -12.60 1.68
N PRO A 342 -14.00 -11.56 2.52
CA PRO A 342 -13.19 -10.35 2.43
C PRO A 342 -11.71 -10.64 2.65
N TYR A 343 -10.88 -10.10 1.75
CA TYR A 343 -9.43 -10.15 1.84
C TYR A 343 -8.95 -9.41 3.11
N GLY A 344 -8.10 -10.04 3.92
CA GLY A 344 -7.36 -9.35 4.99
C GLY A 344 -6.37 -8.39 4.35
N PRO A 345 -6.34 -7.08 4.69
CA PRO A 345 -6.54 -6.47 6.02
C PRO A 345 -7.96 -6.23 6.52
N ALA A 346 -8.96 -6.27 5.63
CA ALA A 346 -10.22 -5.58 5.90
C ALA A 346 -11.02 -6.07 7.12
N PRO A 347 -11.15 -7.38 7.37
CA PRO A 347 -11.85 -7.87 8.55
C PRO A 347 -11.16 -7.51 9.87
N ASP A 348 -9.82 -7.53 9.86
CA ASP A 348 -8.98 -7.31 11.03
C ASP A 348 -8.91 -5.82 11.38
N PHE A 349 -8.90 -4.93 10.37
CA PHE A 349 -9.04 -3.49 10.57
C PHE A 349 -10.26 -3.18 11.47
N PHE A 350 -11.44 -3.70 11.11
CA PHE A 350 -12.65 -3.46 11.88
C PHE A 350 -12.65 -4.19 13.22
N SER A 351 -12.14 -5.42 13.28
CA SER A 351 -12.13 -6.21 14.51
C SER A 351 -11.19 -5.61 15.56
N TYR A 352 -9.94 -5.34 15.20
CA TYR A 352 -8.89 -5.03 16.18
C TYR A 352 -8.64 -3.54 16.35
N GLN A 353 -8.84 -2.72 15.31
CA GLN A 353 -8.59 -1.28 15.39
C GLN A 353 -9.85 -0.45 15.68
N VAL A 354 -10.97 -0.79 15.04
CA VAL A 354 -12.24 -0.05 15.22
C VAL A 354 -13.05 -0.56 16.41
N LEU A 355 -13.30 -1.87 16.47
CA LEU A 355 -14.06 -2.50 17.57
C LEU A 355 -13.19 -2.79 18.81
N ASN A 356 -11.87 -2.64 18.70
CA ASN A 356 -10.89 -2.89 19.76
C ASN A 356 -11.05 -4.27 20.41
N LYS A 357 -11.22 -5.31 19.59
CA LYS A 357 -11.32 -6.69 20.05
C LYS A 357 -9.95 -7.16 20.52
N THR A 358 -9.92 -7.79 21.69
CA THR A 358 -8.68 -8.15 22.39
C THR A 358 -8.23 -9.60 22.16
N SER A 359 -8.95 -10.35 21.31
CA SER A 359 -8.62 -11.71 20.90
C SER A 359 -8.99 -11.94 19.44
N VAL A 360 -8.33 -12.90 18.79
CA VAL A 360 -8.60 -13.26 17.40
C VAL A 360 -10.06 -13.70 17.24
N GLN A 361 -10.75 -13.11 16.26
CA GLN A 361 -12.15 -13.44 15.96
C GLN A 361 -12.50 -13.11 14.51
N THR A 362 -13.41 -13.89 13.93
CA THR A 362 -13.98 -13.57 12.62
C THR A 362 -14.93 -12.37 12.73
N LEU A 363 -14.76 -11.38 11.85
CA LEU A 363 -15.71 -10.28 11.73
C LEU A 363 -17.08 -10.80 11.24
N GLN A 364 -18.15 -10.46 11.96
CA GLN A 364 -19.53 -10.81 11.63
C GLN A 364 -20.38 -9.55 11.68
N ILE A 365 -20.66 -8.95 10.52
CA ILE A 365 -21.39 -7.68 10.39
C ILE A 365 -22.29 -7.70 9.15
N ASN A 366 -23.34 -6.88 9.18
CA ASN A 366 -24.16 -6.59 8.01
C ASN A 366 -23.78 -5.21 7.44
N GLU A 367 -24.40 -4.85 6.32
CA GLU A 367 -24.15 -3.59 5.62
C GLU A 367 -24.34 -2.33 6.49
N THR A 368 -25.42 -2.28 7.30
CA THR A 368 -25.68 -1.14 8.19
C THR A 368 -24.58 -0.96 9.22
N GLU A 369 -24.14 -2.05 9.84
CA GLU A 369 -23.06 -2.02 10.83
C GLU A 369 -21.71 -1.69 10.16
N LEU A 370 -21.46 -2.20 8.95
CA LEU A 370 -20.27 -1.87 8.18
C LEU A 370 -20.16 -0.37 7.89
N GLN A 371 -21.24 0.27 7.44
CA GLN A 371 -21.27 1.72 7.22
C GLN A 371 -20.99 2.49 8.52
N ARG A 372 -21.60 2.07 9.63
CA ARG A 372 -21.36 2.68 10.96
C ARG A 372 -19.90 2.54 11.39
N LEU A 373 -19.31 1.36 11.25
CA LEU A 373 -17.91 1.11 11.62
C LEU A 373 -16.93 1.82 10.71
N THR A 374 -17.25 1.96 9.42
CA THR A 374 -16.44 2.72 8.46
C THR A 374 -16.41 4.20 8.84
N ALA A 375 -17.57 4.79 9.17
CA ALA A 375 -17.64 6.17 9.66
C ALA A 375 -16.85 6.38 10.96
N ILE A 376 -16.88 5.42 11.89
CA ILE A 376 -16.04 5.47 13.10
C ILE A 376 -14.56 5.39 12.74
N GLY A 377 -14.17 4.44 11.89
CA GLY A 377 -12.78 4.27 11.47
C GLY A 377 -12.22 5.51 10.75
N ASP A 378 -13.03 6.17 9.93
CA ASP A 378 -12.64 7.41 9.25
C ASP A 378 -12.53 8.60 10.23
N ALA A 379 -13.46 8.71 11.18
CA ALA A 379 -13.44 9.77 12.19
C ALA A 379 -12.32 9.62 13.23
N THR A 380 -11.95 8.38 13.60
CA THR A 380 -10.92 8.12 14.63
C THR A 380 -9.54 7.89 14.05
N ASP A 381 -9.43 7.52 12.77
CA ASP A 381 -8.20 7.20 12.04
C ASP A 381 -7.19 6.39 12.89
N PRO A 382 -7.53 5.14 13.29
CA PRO A 382 -6.65 4.33 14.14
C PRO A 382 -5.26 4.17 13.51
N GLY A 383 -4.23 4.42 14.32
CA GLY A 383 -2.84 4.43 13.86
C GLY A 383 -2.47 5.61 12.94
N GLN A 384 -3.40 6.53 12.66
CA GLN A 384 -3.25 7.60 11.66
C GLN A 384 -2.92 7.04 10.27
N THR A 385 -3.66 6.03 9.83
CA THR A 385 -3.39 5.28 8.59
C THR A 385 -3.86 6.00 7.33
N ASN A 386 -4.84 6.91 7.43
CA ASN A 386 -5.32 7.68 6.30
C ASN A 386 -4.22 8.56 5.69
N ALA A 387 -4.13 8.51 4.35
CA ALA A 387 -3.22 9.29 3.52
C ALA A 387 -3.99 10.12 2.47
N ILE A 388 -5.08 10.75 2.89
CA ILE A 388 -6.00 11.52 2.03
C ILE A 388 -5.86 13.04 2.14
N ASN A 389 -4.89 13.55 2.90
CA ASN A 389 -4.72 15.00 3.04
C ASN A 389 -4.30 15.63 1.70
N PRO A 390 -5.13 16.50 1.08
CA PRO A 390 -4.81 17.07 -0.23
C PRO A 390 -3.71 18.14 -0.16
N ASN A 391 -3.36 18.62 1.04
CA ASN A 391 -2.33 19.65 1.21
C ASN A 391 -0.91 19.06 1.12
N LEU A 392 -0.36 19.05 -0.09
CA LEU A 392 1.03 18.68 -0.37
C LEU A 392 1.97 19.88 -0.48
N ARG A 393 1.54 21.09 -0.06
CA ARG A 393 2.36 22.32 -0.17
C ARG A 393 3.75 22.16 0.48
N PRO A 394 3.89 21.59 1.70
CA PRO A 394 5.21 21.43 2.30
C PRO A 394 6.16 20.57 1.45
N PHE A 395 5.66 19.48 0.87
CA PHE A 395 6.43 18.56 0.03
C PHE A 395 6.82 19.21 -1.30
N PHE A 396 5.90 19.91 -1.94
CA PHE A 396 6.16 20.58 -3.21
C PHE A 396 7.06 21.82 -3.08
N LYS A 397 6.91 22.60 -2.01
CA LYS A 397 7.70 23.82 -1.76
C LYS A 397 9.20 23.56 -1.66
N ARG A 398 9.60 22.39 -1.18
CA ARG A 398 11.01 21.96 -1.11
C ARG A 398 11.50 21.27 -2.40
N GLY A 399 10.66 21.18 -3.43
CA GLY A 399 10.99 20.54 -4.70
C GLY A 399 10.64 19.05 -4.79
N GLY A 400 9.94 18.48 -3.80
CA GLY A 400 9.50 17.09 -3.81
C GLY A 400 8.59 16.77 -5.00
N LYS A 401 8.73 15.56 -5.56
CA LYS A 401 7.94 15.09 -6.71
C LYS A 401 7.18 13.82 -6.36
N LEU A 402 5.88 13.79 -6.66
CA LEU A 402 5.01 12.63 -6.45
C LEU A 402 4.58 12.08 -7.81
N LEU A 403 4.96 10.85 -8.11
CA LEU A 403 4.45 10.06 -9.23
C LEU A 403 3.50 9.01 -8.67
N GLN A 404 2.20 9.20 -8.93
CA GLN A 404 1.16 8.23 -8.59
C GLN A 404 0.71 7.48 -9.84
N TYR A 405 0.57 6.15 -9.76
CA TYR A 405 0.02 5.33 -10.84
C TYR A 405 -0.97 4.29 -10.29
N HIS A 406 -1.89 3.82 -11.13
CA HIS A 406 -2.86 2.79 -10.76
C HIS A 406 -3.25 1.99 -12.01
N GLY A 407 -3.27 0.66 -11.92
CA GLY A 407 -3.79 -0.19 -12.99
C GLY A 407 -5.31 -0.11 -13.07
N PHE A 408 -5.88 0.15 -14.24
CA PHE A 408 -7.34 0.22 -14.37
C PHE A 408 -8.05 -1.11 -14.08
N ALA A 409 -7.40 -2.24 -14.38
CA ALA A 409 -7.92 -3.59 -14.12
C ALA A 409 -7.56 -4.12 -12.71
N ASP A 410 -7.25 -3.25 -11.74
CA ASP A 410 -6.95 -3.67 -10.36
C ASP A 410 -8.20 -4.33 -9.72
N PRO A 411 -8.13 -5.60 -9.29
CA PRO A 411 -9.26 -6.34 -8.76
C PRO A 411 -9.48 -6.13 -7.25
N LEU A 412 -8.60 -5.41 -6.57
CA LEU A 412 -8.60 -5.27 -5.11
C LEU A 412 -8.80 -3.82 -4.68
N ILE A 413 -8.05 -2.89 -5.27
CA ILE A 413 -8.17 -1.46 -4.97
C ILE A 413 -8.81 -0.78 -6.18
N PRO A 414 -10.09 -0.37 -6.10
CA PRO A 414 -10.73 0.46 -7.10
C PRO A 414 -9.86 1.64 -7.56
N SER A 415 -9.45 1.66 -8.83
CA SER A 415 -8.62 2.73 -9.38
C SER A 415 -9.28 4.11 -9.32
N GLY A 416 -10.62 4.15 -9.28
CA GLY A 416 -11.40 5.34 -8.98
C GLY A 416 -11.01 6.02 -7.67
N SER A 417 -10.43 5.30 -6.69
CA SER A 417 -9.94 5.88 -5.43
C SER A 417 -8.74 6.80 -5.66
N SER A 418 -7.81 6.40 -6.55
CA SER A 418 -6.68 7.26 -6.94
C SER A 418 -7.15 8.49 -7.71
N LEU A 419 -8.14 8.34 -8.59
CA LEU A 419 -8.75 9.48 -9.29
C LEU A 419 -9.43 10.44 -8.31
N TRP A 420 -10.17 9.91 -7.33
CA TRP A 420 -10.78 10.69 -6.27
C TRP A 420 -9.73 11.52 -5.52
N TYR A 421 -8.63 10.92 -5.09
CA TYR A 421 -7.56 11.63 -4.38
C TYR A 421 -6.87 12.69 -5.26
N TYR A 422 -6.57 12.35 -6.53
CA TYR A 422 -6.02 13.30 -7.50
C TYR A 422 -6.90 14.54 -7.65
N GLU A 423 -8.22 14.37 -7.77
CA GLU A 423 -9.16 15.48 -7.89
C GLU A 423 -9.24 16.34 -6.62
N HIS A 424 -9.11 15.74 -5.43
CA HIS A 424 -9.05 16.48 -4.16
C HIS A 424 -7.78 17.32 -4.04
N VAL A 425 -6.63 16.76 -4.42
CA VAL A 425 -5.36 17.50 -4.50
C VAL A 425 -5.49 18.64 -5.52
N ARG A 426 -5.96 18.35 -6.74
CA ARG A 426 -6.14 19.34 -7.80
C ARG A 426 -7.05 20.49 -7.35
N THR A 427 -8.17 20.18 -6.69
CA THR A 427 -9.10 21.18 -6.14
C THR A 427 -8.46 22.02 -5.04
N PHE A 428 -7.69 21.42 -4.14
CA PHE A 428 -6.96 22.15 -3.08
C PHE A 428 -5.94 23.14 -3.65
N PHE A 429 -5.30 22.80 -4.78
CA PHE A 429 -4.45 23.68 -5.57
C PHE A 429 -5.22 24.50 -6.62
N LYS A 430 -6.54 24.72 -6.43
CA LYS A 430 -7.38 25.58 -7.30
C LYS A 430 -7.32 25.21 -8.79
N ASN A 431 -7.14 23.93 -9.08
CA ASN A 431 -7.02 23.37 -10.43
C ASN A 431 -5.79 23.87 -11.23
N GLU A 432 -4.73 24.28 -10.54
CA GLU A 432 -3.45 24.60 -11.16
C GLU A 432 -2.81 23.35 -11.77
N ASP A 433 -1.99 23.55 -12.81
CA ASP A 433 -1.22 22.47 -13.41
C ASP A 433 -0.03 22.11 -12.50
N LEU A 434 -0.13 20.95 -11.85
CA LEU A 434 0.86 20.46 -10.89
C LEU A 434 2.06 19.73 -11.54
N LYS A 435 2.15 19.69 -12.88
CA LYS A 435 3.21 18.94 -13.59
C LYS A 435 4.60 19.52 -13.37
N ASP A 436 4.77 20.85 -13.47
CA ASP A 436 6.11 21.46 -13.49
C ASP A 436 6.27 22.77 -12.67
N ASN A 437 5.19 23.49 -12.35
CA ASN A 437 5.24 24.77 -11.63
C ASN A 437 4.17 24.83 -10.54
N ILE A 438 4.53 24.41 -9.34
CA ILE A 438 3.61 24.46 -8.19
C ILE A 438 3.78 25.85 -7.56
N PRO A 439 2.76 26.73 -7.63
CA PRO A 439 2.93 28.08 -7.11
C PRO A 439 3.12 28.03 -5.59
N THR A 440 4.10 28.82 -5.17
CA THR A 440 4.60 28.95 -3.79
C THR A 440 3.54 29.44 -2.82
#